data_AF-A0A5Q4EL39-F1
#
_entry.id   AF-A0A5Q4EL39-F1
#
_cell.length_a   1.000
_cell.length_b   1.000
_cell.length_c   1.000
_cell.angle_alpha   90.00
_cell.angle_beta   90.00
_cell.angle_gamma   90.00
#
_symmetry.space_group_name_H-M   'P 1'
#
loop_
_entity.id
_entity.type
_entity.pdbx_description
1 polymer ?
#
loop_
_entity_poly.entity_id
_entity_poly.type
_entity_poly.pdbx_seq_one_letter_code
_entity_poly.pdbx_strand_id
1 'polypeptide(L)'
;MGSTRRRSTRRSSPGGRPAPPRRGVELMFRRKSACLRRCSAQRYCMKRTSTAVVLGALLIALVAPLAAPANQQRGRVPTAAREAQAEFTRAVRTGDEVAIAEALRGVWEADTNSGAQASLHLIQRGRPHMSPMAVGALLRWGDAELLSASAAELNAARNRDERRLLVRAIGSTEDIDALERLRPFLRDSDELVQAAAIAAIADLGEPEGLTLFADRYPMRPTEQAQRNDRLALELTMHGAALTLTGRAMHTQDDLRTWMREREDGARGRGATRRSGGVERGFNDLPPDRDGRFTTPSFDGRFMVGDLDRTIRDAGAPGWRELYRGLEDAAKSAKSGAEGVFGKAHLPALELRLADERMVAAAGGGPRGFYGFRRPGQVIIHFDNWERVRASVANLTIHSIEMASLGPIPRWLSEGVAESLTRSAQRSEWVGPKYAGAGLTDDVQRGAFSTVRQWTGDVGSNEDPKLYQLAHLAVDYLRYGGFSDANVRLSMLLGRMSRGESEATALQAVYGLSMRELDAGLREWVSSD
;
A
#
# COMPACT_ATOMS: atom_id res chain seq x y z
N MET A 1 -44.29 -68.56 51.18
CA MET A 1 -45.67 -68.04 51.33
C MET A 1 -45.89 -66.96 50.28
N GLY A 2 -47.12 -66.84 49.75
CA GLY A 2 -47.48 -66.35 48.40
C GLY A 2 -47.04 -64.92 48.04
N SER A 3 -46.71 -64.64 46.76
CA SER A 3 -47.61 -64.45 45.61
C SER A 3 -48.63 -63.32 45.80
N THR A 4 -48.46 -62.22 45.06
CA THR A 4 -49.58 -61.57 44.35
C THR A 4 -49.11 -60.61 43.25
N ARG A 5 -49.59 -60.89 42.02
CA ARG A 5 -49.65 -59.99 40.87
C ARG A 5 -50.60 -58.82 41.15
N ARG A 6 -50.31 -57.62 40.60
CA ARG A 6 -51.38 -56.72 40.12
C ARG A 6 -50.99 -55.96 38.85
N ARG A 7 -52.02 -55.82 38.02
CA ARG A 7 -52.10 -55.33 36.63
C ARG A 7 -52.15 -53.81 36.53
N SER A 8 -51.59 -53.31 35.42
CA SER A 8 -52.10 -52.29 34.48
C SER A 8 -52.84 -51.05 35.02
N THR A 9 -52.41 -49.87 34.56
CA THR A 9 -53.21 -49.03 33.64
C THR A 9 -52.31 -48.10 32.81
N ARG A 10 -52.51 -48.17 31.49
CA ARG A 10 -52.12 -47.17 30.49
C ARG A 10 -52.88 -45.86 30.77
N ARG A 11 -52.18 -44.72 30.71
CA ARG A 11 -52.75 -43.45 30.24
C ARG A 11 -51.80 -42.83 29.22
N SER A 12 -52.30 -42.83 27.99
CA SER A 12 -51.78 -42.17 26.80
C SER A 12 -51.85 -40.65 26.95
N SER A 13 -50.72 -39.98 26.70
CA SER A 13 -50.67 -38.53 26.42
C SER A 13 -50.44 -38.31 24.91
N PRO A 14 -51.01 -37.24 24.33
CA PRO A 14 -51.17 -37.11 22.88
C PRO A 14 -49.93 -36.53 22.19
N GLY A 15 -49.57 -37.16 21.07
CA GLY A 15 -49.16 -36.52 19.80
C GLY A 15 -48.25 -35.30 19.86
N GLY A 16 -46.95 -35.52 20.10
CA GLY A 16 -45.92 -34.62 19.60
C GLY A 16 -45.72 -34.84 18.11
N ARG A 17 -46.05 -33.83 17.28
CA ARG A 17 -45.76 -33.83 15.84
C ARG A 17 -44.24 -33.90 15.62
N PRO A 18 -43.72 -34.77 14.73
CA PRO A 18 -42.32 -34.72 14.33
C PRO A 18 -42.07 -33.46 13.51
N ALA A 19 -41.00 -32.74 13.84
CA ALA A 19 -40.51 -31.63 13.06
C ALA A 19 -40.21 -32.08 11.61
N PRO A 20 -40.59 -31.30 10.59
CA PRO A 20 -40.31 -31.65 9.21
C PRO A 20 -38.79 -31.62 8.94
N PRO A 21 -38.26 -32.51 8.09
CA PRO A 21 -36.87 -32.46 7.70
C PRO A 21 -36.61 -31.15 6.96
N ARG A 22 -35.59 -30.41 7.40
CA ARG A 22 -35.03 -29.25 6.67
C ARG A 22 -34.43 -29.75 5.36
N ARG A 23 -35.26 -29.88 4.32
CA ARG A 23 -34.85 -29.87 2.92
C ARG A 23 -35.00 -28.44 2.42
N GLY A 24 -33.90 -27.85 1.94
CA GLY A 24 -33.98 -26.64 1.11
C GLY A 24 -32.93 -25.59 1.37
N VAL A 25 -31.64 -25.89 1.16
CA VAL A 25 -30.65 -24.92 0.67
C VAL A 25 -29.63 -25.67 -0.20
N GLU A 26 -30.10 -26.34 -1.24
CA GLU A 26 -29.19 -26.97 -2.22
C GLU A 26 -29.84 -26.98 -3.61
N LEU A 27 -30.33 -25.82 -4.04
CA LEU A 27 -30.85 -25.61 -5.40
C LEU A 27 -30.96 -24.11 -5.72
N MET A 28 -29.89 -23.36 -5.45
CA MET A 28 -29.76 -21.97 -5.93
C MET A 28 -28.37 -21.61 -6.48
N PHE A 29 -27.53 -22.63 -6.78
CA PHE A 29 -26.20 -22.42 -7.36
C PHE A 29 -25.92 -23.20 -8.67
N ARG A 30 -26.93 -23.86 -9.26
CA ARG A 30 -26.78 -24.60 -10.55
C ARG A 30 -27.67 -24.10 -11.70
N ARG A 31 -28.14 -22.85 -11.66
CA ARG A 31 -28.89 -22.22 -12.78
C ARG A 31 -28.34 -20.86 -13.26
N LYS A 32 -27.09 -20.51 -12.94
CA LYS A 32 -26.41 -19.32 -13.53
C LYS A 32 -25.31 -19.66 -14.54
N SER A 33 -25.08 -20.94 -14.85
CA SER A 33 -23.99 -21.36 -15.76
C SER A 33 -24.45 -21.76 -17.18
N ALA A 34 -25.72 -21.54 -17.53
CA ALA A 34 -26.28 -21.92 -18.84
C ALA A 34 -26.89 -20.77 -19.66
N CYS A 35 -26.78 -19.51 -19.19
CA CYS A 35 -27.34 -18.33 -19.89
C CYS A 35 -26.28 -17.33 -20.38
N LEU A 36 -25.00 -17.72 -20.40
CA LEU A 36 -23.88 -16.89 -20.87
C LEU A 36 -23.03 -17.57 -21.96
N ARG A 37 -23.64 -18.45 -22.77
CA ARG A 37 -22.99 -19.06 -23.96
C ARG A 37 -23.81 -18.96 -25.26
N ARG A 38 -24.77 -18.03 -25.34
CA ARG A 38 -25.59 -17.81 -26.56
C ARG A 38 -25.90 -16.33 -26.85
N CYS A 39 -24.90 -15.44 -26.78
CA CYS A 39 -25.04 -14.05 -27.25
C CYS A 39 -23.79 -13.48 -27.94
N SER A 40 -22.88 -14.32 -28.46
CA SER A 40 -21.67 -13.85 -29.18
C SER A 40 -21.58 -14.46 -30.59
N ALA A 41 -22.69 -14.41 -31.33
CA ALA A 41 -22.73 -14.84 -32.72
C ALA A 41 -23.75 -14.01 -33.51
N GLN A 42 -23.40 -12.75 -33.82
CA GLN A 42 -23.76 -12.11 -35.08
C GLN A 42 -23.22 -10.67 -35.17
N ARG A 43 -22.65 -10.37 -36.35
CA ARG A 43 -22.24 -9.07 -36.90
C ARG A 43 -20.84 -8.59 -36.52
N TYR A 44 -19.86 -8.94 -37.35
CA TYR A 44 -19.04 -7.94 -38.05
C TYR A 44 -18.52 -8.57 -39.35
N CYS A 45 -19.18 -8.24 -40.44
CA CYS A 45 -18.73 -8.50 -41.80
C CYS A 45 -18.19 -7.16 -42.32
N MET A 46 -16.86 -6.97 -42.32
CA MET A 46 -16.24 -5.88 -43.06
C MET A 46 -15.02 -6.36 -43.84
N LYS A 47 -15.03 -5.90 -45.08
CA LYS A 47 -14.23 -6.27 -46.25
C LYS A 47 -12.72 -6.17 -46.01
N ARG A 48 -12.00 -7.20 -46.44
CA ARG A 48 -10.57 -7.16 -46.72
C ARG A 48 -10.28 -6.13 -47.81
N THR A 49 -9.48 -5.12 -47.50
CA THR A 49 -8.73 -4.34 -48.48
C THR A 49 -7.30 -4.13 -47.99
N SER A 50 -6.37 -4.74 -48.73
CA SER A 50 -4.97 -4.36 -48.98
C SER A 50 -4.08 -3.86 -47.84
N THR A 51 -3.39 -4.79 -47.17
CA THR A 51 -2.44 -4.57 -46.06
C THR A 51 -1.01 -4.18 -46.48
N ALA A 52 -0.71 -3.97 -47.77
CA ALA A 52 0.68 -3.89 -48.24
C ALA A 52 1.28 -2.48 -48.40
N VAL A 53 0.51 -1.40 -48.28
CA VAL A 53 1.01 -0.01 -48.47
C VAL A 53 1.12 0.78 -47.15
N VAL A 54 0.49 0.32 -46.07
CA VAL A 54 0.47 1.03 -44.77
C VAL A 54 1.73 0.75 -43.92
N LEU A 55 2.44 -0.35 -44.16
CA LEU A 55 3.63 -0.72 -43.39
C LEU A 55 4.88 0.14 -43.72
N GLY A 56 4.95 0.77 -44.89
CA GLY A 56 6.05 1.67 -45.26
C GLY A 56 5.95 3.05 -44.62
N ALA A 57 4.74 3.55 -44.36
CA ALA A 57 4.52 4.87 -43.76
C ALA A 57 4.65 4.85 -42.22
N LEU A 58 4.45 3.69 -41.58
CA LEU A 58 4.56 3.58 -40.11
C LEU A 58 6.02 3.57 -39.60
N LEU A 59 6.98 3.17 -40.44
CA LEU A 59 8.40 3.11 -40.08
C LEU A 59 9.11 4.48 -40.15
N ILE A 60 8.58 5.44 -40.92
CA ILE A 60 9.13 6.81 -40.99
C ILE A 60 8.59 7.70 -39.85
N ALA A 61 7.42 7.37 -39.28
CA ALA A 61 6.86 8.08 -38.12
C ALA A 61 7.51 7.72 -36.77
N LEU A 62 8.35 6.67 -36.71
CA LEU A 62 9.01 6.20 -35.48
C LEU A 62 10.26 7.02 -35.09
N VAL A 63 10.67 8.00 -35.90
CA VAL A 63 11.83 8.88 -35.64
C VAL A 63 11.49 10.37 -35.82
N ALA A 64 10.22 10.72 -36.07
CA ALA A 64 9.84 12.13 -36.23
C ALA A 64 9.80 12.84 -34.86
N PRO A 65 10.52 13.97 -34.68
CA PRO A 65 10.37 14.81 -33.50
C PRO A 65 8.93 15.34 -33.44
N LEU A 66 8.29 15.25 -32.28
CA LEU A 66 7.03 15.93 -32.01
C LEU A 66 7.24 17.44 -32.27
N ALA A 67 6.61 17.97 -33.32
CA ALA A 67 6.75 19.35 -33.73
C ALA A 67 6.06 20.26 -32.70
N ALA A 68 6.86 20.91 -31.84
CA ALA A 68 6.43 21.99 -30.98
C ALA A 68 6.07 23.25 -31.82
N PRO A 69 5.15 24.11 -31.34
CA PRO A 69 4.71 25.31 -32.05
C PRO A 69 5.90 26.21 -32.41
N ALA A 70 5.92 26.64 -33.67
CA ALA A 70 7.10 27.06 -34.43
C ALA A 70 7.66 28.46 -34.12
N ASN A 71 7.59 28.97 -32.89
CA ASN A 71 8.04 30.33 -32.59
C ASN A 71 8.95 30.52 -31.36
N GLN A 72 9.51 29.43 -30.80
CA GLN A 72 10.64 29.54 -29.90
C GLN A 72 11.95 29.53 -30.71
N GLN A 73 12.77 30.55 -30.48
CA GLN A 73 14.13 30.67 -31.01
C GLN A 73 14.83 29.31 -30.97
N ARG A 74 15.23 28.80 -32.14
CA ARG A 74 16.03 27.56 -32.25
C ARG A 74 17.43 27.81 -31.68
N GLY A 75 17.54 27.90 -30.36
CA GLY A 75 18.81 27.76 -29.66
C GLY A 75 19.44 26.44 -30.09
N ARG A 76 20.71 26.45 -30.47
CA ARG A 76 21.44 25.21 -30.75
C ARG A 76 21.40 24.38 -29.47
N VAL A 77 20.71 23.23 -29.51
CA VAL A 77 20.81 22.21 -28.45
C VAL A 77 22.30 21.95 -28.19
N PRO A 78 22.77 22.03 -26.93
CA PRO A 78 24.17 21.82 -26.59
C PRO A 78 24.67 20.47 -27.13
N THR A 79 25.93 20.42 -27.58
CA THR A 79 26.54 19.19 -28.11
C THR A 79 26.46 18.04 -27.10
N ALA A 80 26.67 18.33 -25.81
CA ALA A 80 26.57 17.35 -24.72
C ALA A 80 25.18 16.69 -24.63
N ALA A 81 24.11 17.46 -24.73
CA ALA A 81 22.75 16.92 -24.71
C ALA A 81 22.47 15.99 -25.91
N ARG A 82 23.05 16.28 -27.08
CA ARG A 82 22.93 15.39 -28.26
C ARG A 82 23.71 14.09 -28.09
N GLU A 83 24.91 14.16 -27.51
CA GLU A 83 25.73 12.98 -27.23
C GLU A 83 25.07 12.08 -26.19
N ALA A 84 24.59 12.66 -25.07
CA ALA A 84 23.83 11.95 -24.05
C ALA A 84 22.57 11.29 -24.63
N GLN A 85 21.81 12.00 -25.47
CA GLN A 85 20.63 11.43 -26.12
C GLN A 85 20.98 10.27 -27.08
N ALA A 86 22.11 10.36 -27.79
CA ALA A 86 22.58 9.30 -28.67
C ALA A 86 22.99 8.05 -27.87
N GLU A 87 23.67 8.24 -26.75
CA GLU A 87 24.03 7.17 -25.83
C GLU A 87 22.79 6.49 -25.22
N PHE A 88 21.84 7.28 -24.72
CA PHE A 88 20.56 6.78 -24.24
C PHE A 88 19.83 5.95 -25.30
N THR A 89 19.78 6.42 -26.54
CA THR A 89 19.17 5.67 -27.65
C THR A 89 19.89 4.34 -27.92
N ARG A 90 21.22 4.29 -27.78
CA ARG A 90 21.98 3.04 -27.90
C ARG A 90 21.66 2.09 -26.74
N ALA A 91 21.66 2.57 -25.51
CA ALA A 91 21.35 1.77 -24.32
C ALA A 91 19.93 1.17 -24.38
N VAL A 92 18.93 1.95 -24.79
CA VAL A 92 17.55 1.45 -24.95
C VAL A 92 17.47 0.31 -25.98
N ARG A 93 18.32 0.33 -27.02
CA ARG A 93 18.36 -0.75 -28.02
C ARG A 93 19.01 -2.03 -27.49
N THR A 94 20.01 -1.94 -26.62
CA THR A 94 20.61 -3.13 -26.01
C THR A 94 19.64 -3.77 -25.02
N GLY A 95 18.80 -2.97 -24.37
CA GLY A 95 17.88 -3.43 -23.33
C GLY A 95 18.59 -3.74 -22.01
N ASP A 96 19.84 -3.31 -21.87
CA ASP A 96 20.60 -3.38 -20.62
C ASP A 96 20.09 -2.31 -19.66
N GLU A 97 19.42 -2.73 -18.58
CA GLU A 97 18.80 -1.82 -17.62
C GLU A 97 19.82 -0.91 -16.92
N VAL A 98 21.03 -1.40 -16.65
CA VAL A 98 22.08 -0.59 -16.01
C VAL A 98 22.53 0.49 -16.99
N ALA A 99 22.85 0.12 -18.22
CA ALA A 99 23.24 1.09 -19.25
C ALA A 99 22.12 2.11 -19.54
N ILE A 100 20.85 1.69 -19.51
CA ILE A 100 19.71 2.60 -19.71
C ILE A 100 19.62 3.61 -18.56
N ALA A 101 19.73 3.15 -17.31
CA ALA A 101 19.65 4.03 -16.14
C ALA A 101 20.81 5.04 -16.12
N GLU A 102 22.03 4.61 -16.44
CA GLU A 102 23.20 5.48 -16.52
C GLU A 102 23.07 6.51 -17.64
N ALA A 103 22.67 6.08 -18.83
CA ALA A 103 22.50 6.98 -19.96
C ALA A 103 21.34 7.96 -19.73
N LEU A 104 20.23 7.52 -19.12
CA LEU A 104 19.11 8.39 -18.77
C LEU A 104 19.54 9.49 -17.79
N ARG A 105 20.33 9.15 -16.75
CA ARG A 105 20.94 10.13 -15.86
C ARG A 105 21.78 11.15 -16.63
N GLY A 106 22.62 10.68 -17.57
CA GLY A 106 23.42 11.58 -18.41
C GLY A 106 22.58 12.56 -19.23
N VAL A 107 21.39 12.14 -19.72
CA VAL A 107 20.46 13.06 -20.40
C VAL A 107 19.91 14.11 -19.43
N TRP A 108 19.50 13.73 -18.23
CA TRP A 108 19.00 14.67 -17.21
C TRP A 108 20.06 15.68 -16.76
N GLU A 109 21.31 15.24 -16.59
CA GLU A 109 22.43 16.11 -16.23
C GLU A 109 22.80 17.09 -17.35
N ALA A 110 22.59 16.71 -18.61
CA ALA A 110 22.89 17.56 -19.77
C ALA A 110 21.77 18.59 -20.05
N ASP A 111 20.51 18.19 -19.92
CA ASP A 111 19.34 19.05 -20.14
C ASP A 111 18.08 18.44 -19.50
N THR A 112 17.52 19.13 -18.49
CA THR A 112 16.34 18.67 -17.73
C THR A 112 15.14 18.37 -18.64
N ASN A 113 14.89 19.19 -19.65
CA ASN A 113 13.76 19.01 -20.58
C ASN A 113 13.94 17.74 -21.42
N SER A 114 15.14 17.52 -21.96
CA SER A 114 15.49 16.30 -22.69
C SER A 114 15.39 15.06 -21.78
N GLY A 115 15.82 15.18 -20.52
CA GLY A 115 15.69 14.12 -19.52
C GLY A 115 14.24 13.73 -19.28
N ALA A 116 13.37 14.72 -19.08
CA ALA A 116 11.93 14.50 -18.91
C ALA A 116 11.29 13.85 -20.14
N GLN A 117 11.62 14.32 -21.34
CA GLN A 117 11.13 13.74 -22.59
C GLN A 117 11.61 12.29 -22.78
N ALA A 118 12.86 12.00 -22.43
CA ALA A 118 13.41 10.64 -22.46
C ALA A 118 12.68 9.72 -21.45
N SER A 119 12.43 10.19 -20.24
CA SER A 119 11.65 9.46 -19.23
C SER A 119 10.22 9.19 -19.71
N LEU A 120 9.51 10.20 -20.20
CA LEU A 120 8.14 10.05 -20.73
C LEU A 120 8.10 9.09 -21.93
N HIS A 121 9.11 9.13 -22.80
CA HIS A 121 9.25 8.18 -23.89
C HIS A 121 9.35 6.73 -23.41
N LEU A 122 10.14 6.46 -22.37
CA LEU A 122 10.22 5.11 -21.79
C LEU A 122 8.91 4.66 -21.17
N ILE A 123 8.22 5.53 -20.43
CA ILE A 123 6.94 5.21 -19.79
C ILE A 123 5.86 4.90 -20.84
N GLN A 124 5.79 5.69 -21.92
CA GLN A 124 4.73 5.59 -22.91
C GLN A 124 5.01 4.55 -24.01
N ARG A 125 6.28 4.34 -24.36
CA ARG A 125 6.69 3.55 -25.55
C ARG A 125 7.77 2.51 -25.28
N GLY A 126 8.41 2.55 -24.11
CA GLY A 126 9.43 1.59 -23.72
C GLY A 126 8.85 0.21 -23.38
N ARG A 127 9.74 -0.72 -23.00
CA ARG A 127 9.31 -1.99 -22.43
C ARG A 127 8.76 -1.72 -21.02
N PRO A 128 7.74 -2.45 -20.53
CA PRO A 128 7.13 -2.16 -19.23
C PRO A 128 8.12 -2.06 -18.06
N HIS A 129 9.16 -2.91 -18.01
CA HIS A 129 10.15 -2.91 -16.94
C HIS A 129 11.10 -1.71 -16.95
N MET A 130 11.10 -0.91 -18.03
CA MET A 130 11.84 0.35 -18.11
C MET A 130 11.09 1.51 -17.43
N SER A 131 9.77 1.37 -17.23
CA SER A 131 8.94 2.42 -16.64
C SER A 131 9.38 2.81 -15.21
N PRO A 132 9.68 1.87 -14.29
CA PRO A 132 10.18 2.22 -12.95
C PRO A 132 11.45 3.08 -12.94
N MET A 133 12.39 2.83 -13.85
CA MET A 133 13.62 3.64 -13.97
C MET A 133 13.30 5.06 -14.45
N ALA A 134 12.40 5.19 -15.41
CA ALA A 134 11.97 6.47 -15.96
C ALA A 134 11.17 7.29 -14.94
N VAL A 135 10.29 6.64 -14.16
CA VAL A 135 9.62 7.26 -13.01
C VAL A 135 10.63 7.65 -11.96
N GLY A 136 11.54 6.76 -11.55
CA GLY A 136 12.60 7.06 -10.58
C GLY A 136 13.46 8.25 -10.99
N ALA A 137 13.72 8.40 -12.29
CA ALA A 137 14.38 9.57 -12.85
C ALA A 137 13.55 10.86 -12.65
N LEU A 138 12.28 10.85 -13.05
CA LEU A 138 11.39 12.01 -12.86
C LEU A 138 11.30 12.39 -11.36
N LEU A 139 11.20 11.42 -10.47
CA LEU A 139 11.13 11.64 -9.02
C LEU A 139 12.40 12.27 -8.44
N ARG A 140 13.57 11.97 -8.99
CA ARG A 140 14.86 12.53 -8.53
C ARG A 140 15.12 13.94 -9.03
N TRP A 141 14.77 14.21 -10.29
CA TRP A 141 15.24 15.42 -10.98
C TRP A 141 14.12 16.40 -11.34
N GLY A 142 12.86 15.98 -11.26
CA GLY A 142 11.71 16.84 -11.55
C GLY A 142 11.29 17.70 -10.38
N ASP A 143 11.03 18.98 -10.65
CA ASP A 143 10.30 19.87 -9.76
C ASP A 143 8.78 19.60 -9.84
N ALA A 144 8.00 20.26 -8.98
CA ALA A 144 6.54 20.06 -8.95
C ALA A 144 5.84 20.42 -10.26
N GLU A 145 6.33 21.41 -11.01
CA GLU A 145 5.79 21.76 -12.32
C GLU A 145 5.95 20.60 -13.30
N LEU A 146 7.17 20.09 -13.42
CA LEU A 146 7.51 19.02 -14.32
C LEU A 146 6.82 17.71 -13.94
N LEU A 147 6.76 17.38 -12.65
CA LEU A 147 6.05 16.21 -12.14
C LEU A 147 4.54 16.29 -12.46
N SER A 148 3.92 17.45 -12.21
CA SER A 148 2.52 17.69 -12.52
C SER A 148 2.23 17.60 -14.03
N ALA A 149 3.05 18.25 -14.85
CA ALA A 149 2.92 18.21 -16.31
C ALA A 149 3.08 16.78 -16.85
N SER A 150 4.08 16.05 -16.36
CA SER A 150 4.33 14.65 -16.72
C SER A 150 3.15 13.75 -16.34
N ALA A 151 2.63 13.88 -15.11
CA ALA A 151 1.47 13.10 -14.66
C ALA A 151 0.18 13.40 -15.47
N ALA A 152 0.02 14.65 -15.94
CA ALA A 152 -1.09 15.05 -16.78
C ALA A 152 -0.97 14.53 -18.23
N GLU A 153 0.25 14.42 -18.76
CA GLU A 153 0.50 13.91 -20.12
C GLU A 153 0.28 12.39 -20.23
N LEU A 154 0.57 11.64 -19.15
CA LEU A 154 0.45 10.20 -19.14
C LEU A 154 -1.00 9.71 -19.30
N ASN A 155 -1.17 8.58 -20.00
CA ASN A 155 -2.49 8.04 -20.29
C ASN A 155 -3.15 7.51 -19.01
N ALA A 156 -4.27 8.11 -18.60
CA ALA A 156 -4.98 7.75 -17.37
C ALA A 156 -5.43 6.28 -17.27
N ALA A 157 -5.65 5.60 -18.41
CA ALA A 157 -6.06 4.20 -18.40
C ALA A 157 -4.87 3.22 -18.31
N ARG A 158 -3.71 3.60 -18.85
CA ARG A 158 -2.54 2.71 -18.99
C ARG A 158 -1.44 2.96 -17.97
N ASN A 159 -1.25 4.22 -17.57
CA ASN A 159 -0.12 4.67 -16.77
C ASN A 159 -0.53 5.06 -15.35
N ARG A 160 -1.40 4.26 -14.73
CA ARG A 160 -2.04 4.60 -13.44
C ARG A 160 -1.02 4.70 -12.31
N ASP A 161 -0.08 3.75 -12.22
CA ASP A 161 0.94 3.76 -11.16
C ASP A 161 1.94 4.87 -11.35
N GLU A 162 2.38 5.11 -12.59
CA GLU A 162 3.33 6.18 -12.89
C GLU A 162 2.70 7.52 -12.51
N ARG A 163 1.45 7.77 -12.91
CA ARG A 163 0.71 8.97 -12.51
C ARG A 163 0.57 9.08 -11.00
N ARG A 164 0.18 8.00 -10.31
CA ARG A 164 0.06 7.96 -8.84
C ARG A 164 1.36 8.39 -8.17
N LEU A 165 2.50 7.85 -8.60
CA LEU A 165 3.81 8.15 -8.03
C LEU A 165 4.27 9.58 -8.30
N LEU A 166 4.10 10.06 -9.53
CA LEU A 166 4.45 11.44 -9.89
C LEU A 166 3.60 12.44 -9.10
N VAL A 167 2.28 12.22 -8.99
CA VAL A 167 1.37 13.06 -8.19
C VAL A 167 1.74 13.03 -6.72
N ARG A 168 2.06 11.85 -6.18
CA ARG A 168 2.50 11.71 -4.78
C ARG A 168 3.72 12.57 -4.49
N ALA A 169 4.68 12.63 -5.40
CA ALA A 169 5.96 13.29 -5.20
C ALA A 169 5.91 14.82 -5.26
N ILE A 170 4.85 15.41 -5.83
CA ILE A 170 4.64 16.87 -5.81
C ILE A 170 4.64 17.41 -4.37
N GLY A 171 4.06 16.66 -3.42
CA GLY A 171 4.00 17.05 -2.01
C GLY A 171 5.35 17.08 -1.29
N SER A 172 6.38 16.44 -1.85
CA SER A 172 7.74 16.43 -1.30
C SER A 172 8.61 17.56 -1.84
N THR A 173 8.08 18.40 -2.72
CA THR A 173 8.81 19.54 -3.29
C THR A 173 8.62 20.80 -2.45
N GLU A 174 9.55 21.75 -2.56
CA GLU A 174 9.45 23.07 -1.89
C GLU A 174 8.72 24.11 -2.76
N ASP A 175 7.78 23.68 -3.63
CA ASP A 175 7.05 24.56 -4.55
C ASP A 175 5.86 25.24 -3.86
N ILE A 176 5.85 26.58 -3.87
CA ILE A 176 4.77 27.42 -3.34
C ILE A 176 3.44 27.22 -4.06
N ASP A 177 3.47 26.76 -5.32
CA ASP A 177 2.28 26.53 -6.15
C ASP A 177 1.84 25.06 -6.13
N ALA A 178 2.46 24.20 -5.30
CA ALA A 178 2.19 22.76 -5.25
C ALA A 178 0.71 22.43 -5.01
N LEU A 179 0.00 23.18 -4.16
CA LEU A 179 -1.43 22.98 -3.91
C LEU A 179 -2.27 23.17 -5.18
N GLU A 180 -1.99 24.21 -5.98
CA GLU A 180 -2.73 24.45 -7.22
C GLU A 180 -2.41 23.39 -8.28
N ARG A 181 -1.16 22.91 -8.32
CA ARG A 181 -0.76 21.79 -9.19
C ARG A 181 -1.42 20.47 -8.82
N LEU A 182 -1.72 20.24 -7.54
CA LEU A 182 -2.42 19.03 -7.06
C LEU A 182 -3.93 19.04 -7.35
N ARG A 183 -4.53 20.23 -7.50
CA ARG A 183 -5.98 20.40 -7.65
C ARG A 183 -6.63 19.54 -8.76
N PRO A 184 -6.06 19.41 -9.98
CA PRO A 184 -6.66 18.58 -11.03
C PRO A 184 -6.75 17.09 -10.65
N PHE A 185 -5.75 16.58 -9.93
CA PHE A 185 -5.65 15.16 -9.57
C PHE A 185 -6.62 14.75 -8.45
N LEU A 186 -7.18 15.69 -7.70
CA LEU A 186 -8.26 15.41 -6.75
C LEU A 186 -9.53 14.91 -7.46
N ARG A 187 -9.69 15.18 -8.75
CA ARG A 187 -10.83 14.75 -9.57
C ARG A 187 -10.43 13.69 -10.61
N ASP A 188 -9.31 13.01 -10.40
CA ASP A 188 -8.87 11.96 -11.29
C ASP A 188 -9.89 10.83 -11.42
N SER A 189 -9.95 10.16 -12.58
CA SER A 189 -10.80 8.97 -12.73
C SER A 189 -10.32 7.78 -11.89
N ASP A 190 -9.06 7.77 -11.47
CA ASP A 190 -8.47 6.73 -10.64
C ASP A 190 -8.41 7.17 -9.16
N GLU A 191 -9.07 6.41 -8.28
CA GLU A 191 -9.16 6.71 -6.85
C GLU A 191 -7.80 6.66 -6.15
N LEU A 192 -6.85 5.85 -6.62
CA LEU A 192 -5.51 5.80 -6.04
C LEU A 192 -4.67 7.02 -6.44
N VAL A 193 -4.92 7.62 -7.61
CA VAL A 193 -4.33 8.91 -7.98
C VAL A 193 -4.93 10.04 -7.14
N GLN A 194 -6.23 10.00 -6.88
CA GLN A 194 -6.86 10.95 -5.94
C GLN A 194 -6.29 10.81 -4.52
N ALA A 195 -6.05 9.58 -4.05
CA ALA A 195 -5.44 9.32 -2.76
C ALA A 195 -4.01 9.88 -2.71
N ALA A 196 -3.20 9.63 -3.75
CA ALA A 196 -1.86 10.20 -3.86
C ALA A 196 -1.86 11.74 -3.82
N ALA A 197 -2.84 12.40 -4.46
CA ALA A 197 -2.99 13.85 -4.41
C ALA A 197 -3.32 14.36 -2.99
N ILE A 198 -4.18 13.67 -2.25
CA ILE A 198 -4.51 14.03 -0.86
C ILE A 198 -3.33 13.80 0.08
N ALA A 199 -2.59 12.71 -0.10
CA ALA A 199 -1.36 12.46 0.65
C ALA A 199 -0.31 13.54 0.36
N ALA A 200 -0.14 13.94 -0.91
CA ALA A 200 0.74 15.03 -1.28
C ALA A 200 0.33 16.38 -0.65
N ILE A 201 -0.98 16.69 -0.56
CA ILE A 201 -1.47 17.88 0.17
C ILE A 201 -1.05 17.83 1.65
N ALA A 202 -1.13 16.65 2.28
CA ALA A 202 -0.75 16.50 3.68
C ALA A 202 0.77 16.62 3.91
N ASP A 203 1.59 16.26 2.92
CA ASP A 203 3.05 16.44 2.98
C ASP A 203 3.46 17.91 3.08
N LEU A 204 2.78 18.78 2.31
CA LEU A 204 3.01 20.22 2.31
C LEU A 204 2.78 20.84 3.69
N GLY A 205 1.98 20.18 4.55
CA GLY A 205 1.74 20.65 5.92
C GLY A 205 0.85 21.89 6.01
N GLU A 206 0.23 22.30 4.90
CA GLU A 206 -0.63 23.47 4.79
C GLU A 206 -2.10 23.10 5.03
N PRO A 207 -2.70 23.49 6.17
CA PRO A 207 -4.07 23.06 6.49
C PRO A 207 -5.13 23.67 5.58
N GLU A 208 -4.82 24.74 4.84
CA GLU A 208 -5.63 25.32 3.76
C GLU A 208 -5.96 24.28 2.70
N GLY A 209 -5.07 23.31 2.44
CA GLY A 209 -5.28 22.22 1.50
C GLY A 209 -6.48 21.32 1.85
N LEU A 210 -6.92 21.29 3.11
CA LEU A 210 -8.12 20.54 3.52
C LEU A 210 -9.38 21.06 2.79
N THR A 211 -9.43 22.34 2.44
CA THR A 211 -10.59 22.94 1.74
C THR A 211 -10.82 22.31 0.37
N LEU A 212 -9.76 21.77 -0.25
CA LEU A 212 -9.82 21.15 -1.57
C LEU A 212 -10.59 19.83 -1.58
N PHE A 213 -10.78 19.19 -0.42
CA PHE A 213 -11.46 17.91 -0.32
C PHE A 213 -12.48 17.80 0.83
N ALA A 214 -12.69 18.86 1.62
CA ALA A 214 -13.63 18.85 2.74
C ALA A 214 -15.07 18.46 2.32
N ASP A 215 -15.52 18.91 1.14
CA ASP A 215 -16.87 18.63 0.64
C ASP A 215 -17.14 17.16 0.28
N ARG A 216 -16.09 16.36 0.17
CA ARG A 216 -16.17 14.92 -0.10
C ARG A 216 -15.63 14.07 1.05
N TYR A 217 -15.34 14.68 2.21
CA TYR A 217 -14.77 14.00 3.36
C TYR A 217 -15.72 12.90 3.85
N PRO A 218 -15.28 11.63 3.85
CA PRO A 218 -16.15 10.50 4.18
C PRO A 218 -16.45 10.45 5.68
N MET A 219 -17.52 9.75 6.03
CA MET A 219 -17.64 9.22 7.39
C MET A 219 -16.57 8.15 7.59
N ARG A 220 -16.04 8.05 8.82
CA ARG A 220 -15.05 7.01 9.16
C ARG A 220 -15.50 5.62 8.64
N PRO A 221 -14.66 4.90 7.88
CA PRO A 221 -15.00 3.59 7.35
C PRO A 221 -15.49 2.65 8.46
N THR A 222 -16.57 1.93 8.17
CA THR A 222 -17.15 0.94 9.09
C THR A 222 -16.44 -0.41 8.98
N GLU A 223 -16.77 -1.35 9.87
CA GLU A 223 -16.22 -2.72 9.86
C GLU A 223 -16.49 -3.48 8.56
N GLN A 224 -17.53 -3.08 7.82
CA GLN A 224 -17.99 -3.74 6.60
C GLN A 224 -17.39 -3.12 5.33
N ALA A 225 -16.54 -2.09 5.45
CA ALA A 225 -15.93 -1.48 4.28
C ALA A 225 -15.09 -2.52 3.54
N GLN A 226 -15.42 -2.72 2.27
CA GLN A 226 -14.67 -3.64 1.42
C GLN A 226 -13.29 -3.05 1.18
N ARG A 227 -12.25 -3.88 1.27
CA ARG A 227 -10.92 -3.48 0.82
C ARG A 227 -10.99 -3.25 -0.69
N ASN A 228 -10.81 -2.00 -1.11
CA ASN A 228 -10.81 -1.54 -2.49
C ASN A 228 -10.13 -0.15 -2.55
N ASP A 229 -9.97 0.40 -3.75
CA ASP A 229 -9.30 1.70 -3.95
C ASP A 229 -10.06 2.84 -3.24
N ARG A 230 -11.39 2.73 -3.15
CA ARG A 230 -12.22 3.69 -2.41
C ARG A 230 -11.85 3.73 -0.93
N LEU A 231 -11.68 2.57 -0.28
CA LEU A 231 -11.26 2.52 1.12
C LEU A 231 -9.88 3.17 1.31
N ALA A 232 -8.94 2.95 0.37
CA ALA A 232 -7.61 3.58 0.42
C ALA A 232 -7.72 5.11 0.37
N LEU A 233 -8.52 5.64 -0.56
CA LEU A 233 -8.83 7.06 -0.65
C LEU A 233 -9.42 7.61 0.66
N GLU A 234 -10.39 6.92 1.25
CA GLU A 234 -11.03 7.35 2.49
C GLU A 234 -10.05 7.35 3.68
N LEU A 235 -9.26 6.28 3.84
CA LEU A 235 -8.24 6.19 4.89
C LEU A 235 -7.16 7.27 4.72
N THR A 236 -6.75 7.56 3.49
CA THR A 236 -5.83 8.66 3.19
C THR A 236 -6.41 10.03 3.56
N MET A 237 -7.69 10.28 3.28
CA MET A 237 -8.36 11.51 3.70
C MET A 237 -8.36 11.67 5.23
N HIS A 238 -8.66 10.61 5.97
CA HIS A 238 -8.60 10.62 7.43
C HIS A 238 -7.17 10.85 7.95
N GLY A 239 -6.16 10.24 7.32
CA GLY A 239 -4.76 10.44 7.70
C GLY A 239 -4.26 11.86 7.40
N ALA A 240 -4.63 12.42 6.25
CA ALA A 240 -4.34 13.80 5.89
C ALA A 240 -4.99 14.80 6.86
N ALA A 241 -6.28 14.60 7.17
CA ALA A 241 -6.98 15.42 8.15
C ALA A 241 -6.35 15.34 9.54
N LEU A 242 -5.99 14.14 10.02
CA LEU A 242 -5.28 13.99 11.30
C LEU A 242 -3.95 14.73 11.29
N THR A 243 -3.17 14.60 10.22
CA THR A 243 -1.86 15.25 10.07
C THR A 243 -1.98 16.77 10.12
N LEU A 244 -2.88 17.35 9.32
CA LEU A 244 -2.99 18.80 9.15
C LEU A 244 -3.70 19.51 10.31
N THR A 245 -4.52 18.78 11.08
CA THR A 245 -5.30 19.37 12.18
C THR A 245 -4.78 18.99 13.58
N GLY A 246 -3.99 17.91 13.68
CA GLY A 246 -3.65 17.25 14.95
C GLY A 246 -4.82 16.52 15.62
N ARG A 247 -6.00 16.47 14.99
CA ARG A 247 -7.24 15.91 15.56
C ARG A 247 -7.80 14.81 14.65
N ALA A 248 -8.31 13.75 15.26
CA ALA A 248 -9.03 12.73 14.49
C ALA A 248 -10.40 13.29 14.11
N MET A 249 -10.69 13.35 12.81
CA MET A 249 -11.99 13.79 12.29
C MET A 249 -12.81 12.56 11.89
N HIS A 250 -14.00 12.41 12.44
CA HIS A 250 -14.88 11.25 12.20
C HIS A 250 -15.91 11.53 11.11
N THR A 251 -16.31 12.78 10.97
CA THR A 251 -17.33 13.24 10.02
C THR A 251 -16.86 14.45 9.22
N GLN A 252 -17.58 14.74 8.14
CA GLN A 252 -17.43 15.97 7.38
C GLN A 252 -17.74 17.22 8.24
N ASP A 253 -18.70 17.14 9.16
CA ASP A 253 -19.08 18.25 10.02
C ASP A 253 -18.00 18.56 11.06
N ASP A 254 -17.26 17.55 11.54
CA ASP A 254 -16.09 17.75 12.41
C ASP A 254 -15.03 18.61 11.70
N LEU A 255 -14.71 18.24 10.46
CA LEU A 255 -13.72 18.95 9.65
C LEU A 255 -14.17 20.38 9.34
N ARG A 256 -15.43 20.57 8.93
CA ARG A 256 -16.00 21.92 8.67
C ARG A 256 -16.05 22.77 9.92
N THR A 257 -16.34 22.18 11.08
CA THR A 257 -16.34 22.89 12.36
C THR A 257 -14.95 23.35 12.72
N TRP A 258 -13.94 22.48 12.59
CA TRP A 258 -12.54 22.85 12.79
C TRP A 258 -12.09 23.98 11.86
N MET A 259 -12.50 23.97 10.58
CA MET A 259 -12.19 25.05 9.63
C MET A 259 -12.78 26.39 10.06
N ARG A 260 -14.05 26.41 10.47
CA ARG A 260 -14.70 27.63 10.99
C ARG A 260 -14.01 28.16 12.25
N GLU A 261 -13.67 27.27 13.19
CA GLU A 261 -12.93 27.63 14.41
C GLU A 261 -11.57 28.28 14.07
N ARG A 262 -10.86 27.77 13.06
CA ARG A 262 -9.59 28.33 12.58
C ARG A 262 -9.78 29.71 11.97
N GLU A 263 -10.78 29.90 11.11
CA GLU A 263 -11.09 31.19 10.47
C GLU A 263 -11.51 32.25 11.50
N ASP A 264 -12.40 31.89 12.42
CA ASP A 264 -12.86 32.79 13.50
C ASP A 264 -11.72 33.15 14.44
N GLY A 265 -10.85 32.18 14.75
CA GLY A 265 -9.63 32.38 15.52
C GLY A 265 -8.67 33.37 14.84
N ALA A 266 -8.50 33.27 13.51
CA ALA A 266 -7.67 34.18 12.73
C ALA A 266 -8.24 35.61 12.68
N ARG A 267 -9.57 35.77 12.68
CA ARG A 267 -10.24 37.09 12.67
C ARG A 267 -10.31 37.76 14.06
N GLY A 268 -10.26 36.98 15.13
CA GLY A 268 -10.69 37.42 16.46
C GLY A 268 -9.69 38.20 17.32
N ARG A 269 -8.37 37.96 17.27
CA ARG A 269 -7.41 38.55 18.25
C ARG A 269 -5.98 38.64 17.72
N GLY A 270 -5.27 39.71 18.12
CA GLY A 270 -3.82 39.82 18.03
C GLY A 270 -3.12 38.55 18.53
N ALA A 271 -2.41 37.91 17.61
CA ALA A 271 -1.93 36.55 17.70
C ALA A 271 -0.70 36.38 18.64
N THR A 272 -0.88 36.49 19.95
CA THR A 272 0.13 36.02 20.92
C THR A 272 -0.12 34.60 21.42
N ARG A 273 -1.27 34.00 21.12
CA ARG A 273 -1.41 32.54 21.19
C ARG A 273 -0.91 31.98 19.87
N ARG A 274 0.39 31.68 19.80
CA ARG A 274 0.91 30.70 18.85
C ARG A 274 -0.06 29.54 18.91
N SER A 275 -0.78 29.29 17.82
CA SER A 275 -1.33 27.99 17.50
C SER A 275 -0.13 27.06 17.34
N GLY A 276 0.57 26.76 18.44
CA GLY A 276 1.26 25.50 18.55
C GLY A 276 0.15 24.52 18.25
N GLY A 277 0.23 23.86 17.09
CA GLY A 277 -0.61 22.71 16.84
C GLY A 277 -0.60 21.93 18.14
N VAL A 278 -1.78 21.54 18.62
CA VAL A 278 -1.82 20.57 19.71
C VAL A 278 -1.26 19.32 19.07
N GLU A 279 0.06 19.24 18.99
CA GLU A 279 0.80 18.03 18.83
C GLU A 279 0.12 17.12 19.84
N ARG A 280 -0.40 15.98 19.39
CA ARG A 280 -0.96 14.98 20.29
C ARG A 280 0.20 14.60 21.23
N GLY A 281 0.34 15.34 22.31
CA GLY A 281 1.38 15.13 23.28
C GLY A 281 1.18 13.75 23.84
N PHE A 282 2.27 13.11 24.23
CA PHE A 282 2.15 11.93 25.06
C PHE A 282 1.28 12.30 26.26
N ASN A 283 0.21 11.53 26.45
CA ASN A 283 -0.49 11.61 27.72
C ASN A 283 0.46 10.92 28.71
N ASP A 284 1.28 11.70 29.41
CA ASP A 284 2.22 11.19 30.44
C ASP A 284 1.49 10.63 31.67
N LEU A 285 0.15 10.70 31.64
CA LEU A 285 -0.76 10.14 32.61
C LEU A 285 -0.88 8.62 32.43
N PRO A 286 -1.07 7.87 33.51
CA PRO A 286 -1.45 6.46 33.42
C PRO A 286 -2.76 6.31 32.62
N PRO A 287 -3.03 5.11 32.08
CA PRO A 287 -4.28 4.87 31.37
C PRO A 287 -5.47 5.16 32.28
N ASP A 288 -6.58 5.61 31.68
CA ASP A 288 -7.77 5.95 32.45
C ASP A 288 -8.42 4.71 33.09
N ARG A 289 -9.49 4.91 33.87
CA ARG A 289 -10.21 3.81 34.53
C ARG A 289 -10.79 2.78 33.55
N ASP A 290 -10.97 3.14 32.28
CA ASP A 290 -11.45 2.27 31.21
C ASP A 290 -10.29 1.60 30.44
N GLY A 291 -9.05 1.82 30.88
CA GLY A 291 -7.83 1.34 30.26
C GLY A 291 -7.46 2.07 28.97
N ARG A 292 -8.01 3.27 28.71
CA ARG A 292 -7.72 4.02 27.48
C ARG A 292 -6.41 4.79 27.61
N PHE A 293 -5.73 4.91 26.48
CA PHE A 293 -4.53 5.73 26.34
C PHE A 293 -4.51 6.39 24.96
N THR A 294 -3.66 7.40 24.78
CA THR A 294 -3.49 8.06 23.48
C THR A 294 -2.01 8.31 23.24
N THR A 295 -1.59 8.08 22.01
CA THR A 295 -0.28 8.44 21.46
C THR A 295 -0.51 9.28 20.20
N PRO A 296 0.53 9.92 19.62
CA PRO A 296 0.39 10.59 18.34
C PRO A 296 -0.21 9.68 17.25
N SER A 297 0.18 8.41 17.20
CA SER A 297 -0.25 7.47 16.16
C SER A 297 -1.50 6.64 16.51
N PHE A 298 -1.84 6.49 17.79
CA PHE A 298 -2.88 5.56 18.25
C PHE A 298 -3.84 6.16 19.27
N ASP A 299 -5.12 5.80 19.12
CA ASP A 299 -6.10 5.82 20.20
C ASP A 299 -6.13 4.41 20.81
N GLY A 300 -5.56 4.24 21.99
CA GLY A 300 -5.26 2.96 22.60
C GLY A 300 -6.28 2.50 23.65
N ARG A 301 -6.40 1.19 23.83
CA ARG A 301 -7.16 0.59 24.94
C ARG A 301 -6.54 -0.72 25.43
N PHE A 302 -6.37 -0.85 26.74
CA PHE A 302 -6.07 -2.12 27.38
C PHE A 302 -7.34 -2.95 27.59
N MET A 303 -7.29 -4.21 27.16
CA MET A 303 -8.33 -5.22 27.34
C MET A 303 -7.73 -6.37 28.14
N VAL A 304 -7.42 -6.09 29.40
CA VAL A 304 -6.75 -7.03 30.31
C VAL A 304 -7.46 -7.03 31.65
N GLY A 305 -7.46 -8.18 32.34
CA GLY A 305 -8.09 -8.29 33.67
C GLY A 305 -7.38 -7.50 34.77
N ASP A 306 -6.06 -7.55 34.81
CA ASP A 306 -5.21 -6.86 35.80
C ASP A 306 -4.05 -6.17 35.06
N LEU A 307 -4.18 -4.86 34.85
CA LEU A 307 -3.27 -4.13 33.97
C LEU A 307 -1.84 -4.07 34.50
N ASP A 308 -1.67 -3.77 35.79
CA ASP A 308 -0.33 -3.65 36.40
C ASP A 308 0.38 -5.00 36.42
N ARG A 309 -0.36 -6.09 36.65
CA ARG A 309 0.20 -7.44 36.55
C ARG A 309 0.58 -7.78 35.12
N THR A 310 -0.31 -7.55 34.14
CA THR A 310 -0.02 -7.89 32.74
C THR A 310 1.16 -7.09 32.18
N ILE A 311 1.28 -5.79 32.50
CA ILE A 311 2.45 -4.98 32.10
C ILE A 311 3.74 -5.57 32.65
N ARG A 312 3.74 -5.96 33.93
CA ARG A 312 4.90 -6.57 34.60
C ARG A 312 5.26 -7.93 34.01
N ASP A 313 4.25 -8.79 33.81
CA ASP A 313 4.42 -10.14 33.24
C ASP A 313 4.92 -10.08 31.79
N ALA A 314 4.49 -9.09 31.02
CA ALA A 314 4.97 -8.83 29.67
C ALA A 314 6.40 -8.27 29.61
N GLY A 315 7.00 -7.94 30.76
CA GLY A 315 8.34 -7.34 30.86
C GLY A 315 8.41 -5.89 30.39
N ALA A 316 7.28 -5.17 30.39
CA ALA A 316 7.25 -3.78 29.94
C ALA A 316 7.85 -2.83 31.01
N PRO A 317 8.61 -1.80 30.59
CA PRO A 317 9.34 -0.89 31.49
C PRO A 317 8.48 0.07 32.35
N GLY A 318 7.14 0.01 32.24
CA GLY A 318 6.20 0.98 32.81
C GLY A 318 5.31 1.61 31.73
N TRP A 319 4.24 2.31 32.10
CA TRP A 319 3.27 2.82 31.11
C TRP A 319 3.84 3.93 30.21
N ARG A 320 4.71 4.81 30.73
CA ARG A 320 5.29 5.90 29.92
C ARG A 320 6.21 5.35 28.85
N GLU A 321 7.09 4.45 29.24
CA GLU A 321 8.05 3.79 28.37
C GLU A 321 7.33 2.84 27.39
N LEU A 322 6.23 2.23 27.81
CA LEU A 322 5.32 1.50 26.92
C LEU A 322 4.76 2.43 25.84
N TYR A 323 4.13 3.57 26.19
CA TYR A 323 3.57 4.48 25.18
C TYR A 323 4.62 5.02 24.21
N ARG A 324 5.80 5.40 24.73
CA ARG A 324 6.93 5.82 23.89
C ARG A 324 7.39 4.70 22.98
N GLY A 325 7.57 3.49 23.47
CA GLY A 325 8.02 2.37 22.64
C GLY A 325 7.01 1.94 21.58
N LEU A 326 5.70 2.10 21.82
CA LEU A 326 4.66 1.90 20.80
C LEU A 326 4.77 2.97 19.70
N GLU A 327 4.90 4.25 20.08
CA GLU A 327 5.04 5.35 19.14
C GLU A 327 6.36 5.28 18.36
N ASP A 328 7.46 4.91 19.01
CA ASP A 328 8.77 4.74 18.38
C ASP A 328 8.75 3.60 17.35
N ALA A 329 8.07 2.48 17.67
CA ALA A 329 7.85 1.39 16.71
C ALA A 329 7.07 1.87 15.48
N ALA A 330 5.99 2.65 15.68
CA ALA A 330 5.22 3.21 14.59
C ALA A 330 6.00 4.23 13.76
N LYS A 331 6.76 5.12 14.40
CA LYS A 331 7.64 6.10 13.72
C LYS A 331 8.72 5.41 12.90
N SER A 332 9.37 4.39 13.46
CA SER A 332 10.37 3.60 12.75
C SER A 332 9.76 2.91 11.52
N ALA A 333 8.57 2.33 11.65
CA ALA A 333 7.87 1.70 10.53
C ALA A 333 7.46 2.74 9.46
N LYS A 334 6.92 3.90 9.87
CA LYS A 334 6.60 5.01 8.96
C LYS A 334 7.82 5.43 8.16
N SER A 335 8.95 5.69 8.83
CA SER A 335 10.21 6.07 8.20
C SER A 335 10.72 4.99 7.22
N GLY A 336 10.66 3.71 7.62
CA GLY A 336 11.01 2.59 6.74
C GLY A 336 10.13 2.51 5.49
N ALA A 337 8.86 2.92 5.60
CA ALA A 337 7.89 2.89 4.51
C ALA A 337 8.05 4.03 3.49
N GLU A 338 8.70 5.14 3.84
CA GLU A 338 8.70 6.36 3.03
C GLU A 338 9.31 6.15 1.64
N GLY A 339 10.34 5.30 1.54
CA GLY A 339 10.96 4.99 0.25
C GLY A 339 9.99 4.36 -0.76
N VAL A 340 8.99 3.60 -0.28
CA VAL A 340 8.06 2.84 -1.12
C VAL A 340 6.73 3.58 -1.30
N PHE A 341 6.20 4.18 -0.24
CA PHE A 341 4.86 4.78 -0.22
C PHE A 341 4.88 6.32 -0.25
N GLY A 342 6.06 6.94 -0.12
CA GLY A 342 6.18 8.35 0.27
C GLY A 342 5.89 8.54 1.76
N LYS A 343 5.96 9.79 2.23
CA LYS A 343 5.65 10.12 3.63
C LYS A 343 4.25 9.64 4.02
N ALA A 344 4.16 8.92 5.13
CA ALA A 344 2.97 8.14 5.46
C ALA A 344 2.02 8.88 6.39
N HIS A 345 0.79 9.12 5.93
CA HIS A 345 -0.28 9.74 6.73
C HIS A 345 -1.28 8.70 7.18
N LEU A 346 -1.11 8.22 8.41
CA LEU A 346 -2.02 7.23 8.97
C LEU A 346 -3.30 7.88 9.50
N PRO A 347 -4.48 7.29 9.25
CA PRO A 347 -5.66 7.63 10.01
C PRO A 347 -5.46 7.27 11.49
N ALA A 348 -6.27 7.84 12.39
CA ALA A 348 -6.24 7.44 13.79
C ALA A 348 -6.56 5.94 13.92
N LEU A 349 -5.58 5.16 14.36
CA LEU A 349 -5.71 3.73 14.57
C LEU A 349 -6.15 3.45 16.01
N GLU A 350 -7.18 2.63 16.18
CA GLU A 350 -7.57 2.11 17.48
C GLU A 350 -6.70 0.90 17.83
N LEU A 351 -5.75 1.05 18.75
CA LEU A 351 -4.85 -0.02 19.19
C LEU A 351 -5.38 -0.68 20.47
N ARG A 352 -5.72 -1.96 20.41
CA ARG A 352 -6.17 -2.73 21.57
C ARG A 352 -5.08 -3.68 22.01
N LEU A 353 -4.64 -3.57 23.26
CA LEU A 353 -3.68 -4.49 23.88
C LEU A 353 -4.45 -5.46 24.78
N ALA A 354 -4.51 -6.73 24.40
CA ALA A 354 -5.41 -7.71 25.00
C ALA A 354 -4.66 -8.90 25.61
N ASP A 355 -5.16 -9.42 26.73
CA ASP A 355 -4.68 -10.70 27.28
C ASP A 355 -5.21 -11.90 26.46
N GLU A 356 -4.67 -13.10 26.73
CA GLU A 356 -5.06 -14.33 26.02
C GLU A 356 -6.57 -14.58 26.05
N ARG A 357 -7.21 -14.32 27.20
CA ARG A 357 -8.66 -14.51 27.36
C ARG A 357 -9.45 -13.56 26.47
N MET A 358 -9.05 -12.30 26.39
CA MET A 358 -9.72 -11.29 25.56
C MET A 358 -9.46 -11.52 24.07
N VAL A 359 -8.25 -11.98 23.70
CA VAL A 359 -7.95 -12.41 22.33
C VAL A 359 -8.83 -13.61 21.93
N ALA A 360 -8.94 -14.63 22.80
CA ALA A 360 -9.81 -15.78 22.56
C ALA A 360 -11.29 -15.37 22.45
N ALA A 361 -11.77 -14.45 23.30
CA ALA A 361 -13.13 -13.92 23.24
C ALA A 361 -13.41 -13.12 21.95
N ALA A 362 -12.38 -12.49 21.38
CA ALA A 362 -12.46 -11.83 20.09
C ALA A 362 -12.42 -12.82 18.89
N GLY A 363 -12.35 -14.13 19.14
CA GLY A 363 -12.25 -15.18 18.14
C GLY A 363 -10.82 -15.44 17.67
N GLY A 364 -9.81 -14.99 18.43
CA GLY A 364 -8.39 -15.22 18.13
C GLY A 364 -7.92 -16.62 18.49
N GLY A 365 -6.92 -17.09 17.74
CA GLY A 365 -6.24 -18.34 18.05
C GLY A 365 -5.27 -18.21 19.23
N PRO A 366 -4.89 -19.34 19.88
CA PRO A 366 -4.02 -19.35 21.06
C PRO A 366 -2.57 -18.92 20.79
N ARG A 367 -2.16 -18.72 19.53
CA ARG A 367 -0.78 -18.37 19.14
C ARG A 367 -0.53 -16.86 18.94
N GLY A 368 -1.36 -16.00 19.51
CA GLY A 368 -0.88 -14.68 19.97
C GLY A 368 -0.77 -13.52 18.96
N PHE A 369 -1.58 -13.46 17.92
CA PHE A 369 -1.77 -12.22 17.15
C PHE A 369 -3.19 -12.15 16.59
N TYR A 370 -3.83 -10.99 16.69
CA TYR A 370 -5.11 -10.75 16.03
C TYR A 370 -4.98 -9.51 15.14
N GLY A 371 -5.09 -9.71 13.83
CA GLY A 371 -4.95 -8.63 12.85
C GLY A 371 -6.07 -7.58 12.94
N PHE A 372 -6.33 -6.92 11.81
CA PHE A 372 -7.41 -5.94 11.71
C PHE A 372 -8.77 -6.60 11.92
N ARG A 373 -9.48 -6.19 12.98
CA ARG A 373 -10.90 -6.59 13.18
C ARG A 373 -11.83 -5.80 12.26
N ARG A 374 -11.48 -4.54 12.04
CA ARG A 374 -12.16 -3.56 11.19
C ARG A 374 -11.13 -2.56 10.66
N PRO A 375 -11.44 -1.83 9.58
CA PRO A 375 -10.59 -0.73 9.12
C PRO A 375 -10.28 0.23 10.28
N GLY A 376 -8.98 0.42 10.56
CA GLY A 376 -8.52 1.32 11.61
C GLY A 376 -8.65 0.81 13.05
N GLN A 377 -8.87 -0.49 13.31
CA GLN A 377 -8.74 -1.10 14.64
C GLN A 377 -7.89 -2.37 14.59
N VAL A 378 -7.01 -2.49 15.58
CA VAL A 378 -6.05 -3.60 15.68
C VAL A 378 -6.02 -4.16 17.09
N ILE A 379 -5.85 -5.47 17.24
CA ILE A 379 -5.83 -6.15 18.54
C ILE A 379 -4.54 -6.96 18.71
N ILE A 380 -3.59 -6.46 19.50
CA ILE A 380 -2.32 -7.16 19.75
C ILE A 380 -2.43 -7.94 21.06
N HIS A 381 -1.97 -9.20 21.03
CA HIS A 381 -1.79 -9.99 22.24
C HIS A 381 -0.67 -9.40 23.09
N PHE A 382 -0.97 -9.04 24.33
CA PHE A 382 -0.04 -8.34 25.22
C PHE A 382 0.62 -9.31 26.20
N ASP A 383 1.54 -10.13 25.69
CA ASP A 383 2.25 -11.18 26.44
C ASP A 383 3.77 -10.98 26.54
N ASN A 384 4.36 -10.31 25.55
CA ASN A 384 5.79 -10.04 25.49
C ASN A 384 6.04 -8.67 24.87
N TRP A 385 6.71 -7.79 25.59
CA TRP A 385 6.89 -6.40 25.19
C TRP A 385 7.60 -6.23 23.83
N GLU A 386 8.67 -6.98 23.56
CA GLU A 386 9.37 -6.88 22.27
C GLU A 386 8.52 -7.38 21.11
N ARG A 387 7.75 -8.46 21.33
CA ARG A 387 6.78 -8.95 20.33
C ARG A 387 5.69 -7.92 20.04
N VAL A 388 5.20 -7.23 21.08
CA VAL A 388 4.19 -6.17 20.95
C VAL A 388 4.73 -5.02 20.10
N ARG A 389 5.95 -4.56 20.36
CA ARG A 389 6.60 -3.51 19.55
C ARG A 389 6.76 -3.94 18.09
N ALA A 390 7.26 -5.16 17.85
CA ALA A 390 7.40 -5.69 16.50
C ALA A 390 6.04 -5.79 15.78
N SER A 391 5.00 -6.25 16.48
CA SER A 391 3.63 -6.29 15.95
C SER A 391 3.10 -4.89 15.62
N VAL A 392 3.33 -3.89 16.48
CA VAL A 392 2.94 -2.50 16.19
C VAL A 392 3.64 -1.98 14.94
N ALA A 393 4.94 -2.20 14.80
CA ALA A 393 5.68 -1.79 13.62
C ALA A 393 5.10 -2.43 12.34
N ASN A 394 4.89 -3.76 12.35
CA ASN A 394 4.33 -4.50 11.22
C ASN A 394 2.90 -4.01 10.87
N LEU A 395 2.02 -3.87 11.87
CA LEU A 395 0.67 -3.35 11.70
C LEU A 395 0.61 -1.89 11.22
N THR A 396 1.62 -1.10 11.57
CA THR A 396 1.77 0.26 11.05
C THR A 396 2.00 0.21 9.54
N ILE A 397 2.87 -0.67 9.03
CA ILE A 397 3.07 -0.84 7.58
C ILE A 397 1.77 -1.27 6.89
N HIS A 398 1.06 -2.25 7.43
CA HIS A 398 -0.24 -2.67 6.87
C HIS A 398 -1.27 -1.53 6.81
N SER A 399 -1.25 -0.64 7.80
CA SER A 399 -2.13 0.54 7.81
C SER A 399 -1.74 1.55 6.72
N ILE A 400 -0.43 1.73 6.47
CA ILE A 400 0.08 2.58 5.39
C ILE A 400 -0.29 1.98 4.04
N GLU A 401 -0.11 0.68 3.87
CA GLU A 401 -0.49 -0.07 2.67
C GLU A 401 -1.98 0.12 2.36
N MET A 402 -2.86 -0.16 3.32
CA MET A 402 -4.31 -0.02 3.14
C MET A 402 -4.74 1.43 2.86
N ALA A 403 -4.02 2.43 3.37
CA ALA A 403 -4.29 3.83 3.04
C ALA A 403 -3.79 4.19 1.64
N SER A 404 -2.76 3.52 1.15
CA SER A 404 -2.09 3.86 -0.12
C SER A 404 -2.62 3.08 -1.32
N LEU A 405 -3.20 1.89 -1.09
CA LEU A 405 -3.48 0.88 -2.12
C LEU A 405 -4.75 0.08 -1.81
N GLY A 406 -5.33 -0.50 -2.86
CA GLY A 406 -6.33 -1.57 -2.73
C GLY A 406 -5.74 -2.90 -2.23
N PRO A 407 -6.54 -3.99 -2.20
CA PRO A 407 -6.07 -5.30 -1.73
C PRO A 407 -4.97 -5.89 -2.61
N ILE A 408 -3.88 -6.33 -1.99
CA ILE A 408 -2.80 -7.07 -2.65
C ILE A 408 -2.70 -8.52 -2.14
N PRO A 409 -1.99 -9.42 -2.83
CA PRO A 409 -1.76 -10.78 -2.35
C PRO A 409 -1.09 -10.82 -0.97
N ARG A 410 -1.51 -11.76 -0.13
CA ARG A 410 -1.05 -11.90 1.26
C ARG A 410 0.46 -11.97 1.37
N TRP A 411 1.13 -12.78 0.54
CA TRP A 411 2.58 -12.90 0.59
C TRP A 411 3.29 -11.57 0.34
N LEU A 412 2.78 -10.75 -0.57
CA LEU A 412 3.39 -9.47 -0.88
C LEU A 412 3.14 -8.47 0.25
N SER A 413 1.92 -8.41 0.78
CA SER A 413 1.57 -7.55 1.93
C SER A 413 2.43 -7.87 3.16
N GLU A 414 2.49 -9.13 3.55
CA GLU A 414 3.27 -9.56 4.72
C GLU A 414 4.78 -9.46 4.48
N GLY A 415 5.25 -9.79 3.27
CA GLY A 415 6.64 -9.65 2.89
C GLY A 415 7.11 -8.19 2.91
N VAL A 416 6.27 -7.25 2.45
CA VAL A 416 6.54 -5.80 2.53
C VAL A 416 6.53 -5.33 3.98
N ALA A 417 5.57 -5.76 4.80
CA ALA A 417 5.54 -5.40 6.21
C ALA A 417 6.78 -5.86 6.98
N GLU A 418 7.21 -7.11 6.79
CA GLU A 418 8.44 -7.64 7.40
C GLU A 418 9.68 -6.94 6.84
N SER A 419 9.77 -6.75 5.52
CA SER A 419 10.91 -6.08 4.88
C SER A 419 11.09 -4.64 5.33
N LEU A 420 10.02 -3.85 5.41
CA LEU A 420 10.12 -2.43 5.79
C LEU A 420 10.34 -2.23 7.30
N THR A 421 9.97 -3.20 8.13
CA THR A 421 10.19 -3.12 9.58
C THR A 421 11.54 -3.67 10.02
N ARG A 422 12.03 -4.75 9.39
CA ARG A 422 13.23 -5.46 9.82
C ARG A 422 14.43 -5.21 8.90
N SER A 423 14.15 -4.99 7.62
CA SER A 423 15.14 -4.72 6.58
C SER A 423 14.99 -3.29 6.06
N ALA A 424 14.92 -2.29 6.95
CA ALA A 424 14.65 -0.91 6.55
C ALA A 424 15.75 -0.34 5.63
N GLN A 425 17.02 -0.56 5.99
CA GLN A 425 18.19 -0.01 5.28
C GLN A 425 18.96 -1.04 4.45
N ARG A 426 18.97 -2.30 4.88
CA ARG A 426 19.65 -3.42 4.22
C ARG A 426 18.87 -4.69 4.49
N SER A 427 19.03 -5.70 3.62
CA SER A 427 18.46 -7.01 3.91
C SER A 427 19.06 -7.59 5.18
N GLU A 428 18.21 -8.22 6.00
CA GLU A 428 18.68 -9.02 7.12
C GLU A 428 19.05 -10.46 6.71
N TRP A 429 18.69 -10.88 5.49
CA TRP A 429 18.87 -12.23 4.97
C TRP A 429 20.28 -12.46 4.40
N VAL A 430 21.27 -12.47 5.28
CA VAL A 430 22.63 -12.94 4.97
C VAL A 430 22.73 -14.46 5.02
N GLY A 431 23.71 -15.06 4.35
CA GLY A 431 23.87 -16.52 4.17
C GLY A 431 23.54 -17.38 5.40
N PRO A 432 24.16 -17.16 6.58
CA PRO A 432 23.87 -17.95 7.79
C PRO A 432 22.42 -17.85 8.30
N LYS A 433 21.75 -16.71 8.07
CA LYS A 433 20.40 -16.46 8.62
C LYS A 433 19.33 -17.24 7.87
N TYR A 434 19.34 -17.24 6.53
CA TYR A 434 18.32 -17.97 5.77
C TYR A 434 18.48 -19.49 5.94
N ALA A 435 19.73 -19.97 6.05
CA ALA A 435 20.02 -21.37 6.38
C ALA A 435 19.53 -21.75 7.79
N GLY A 436 19.83 -20.92 8.81
CA GLY A 436 19.36 -21.11 10.18
C GLY A 436 17.83 -21.05 10.34
N ALA A 437 17.15 -20.35 9.44
CA ALA A 437 15.69 -20.30 9.35
C ALA A 437 15.07 -21.54 8.68
N GLY A 438 15.87 -22.46 8.14
CA GLY A 438 15.38 -23.67 7.48
C GLY A 438 14.70 -23.40 6.13
N LEU A 439 15.12 -22.35 5.41
CA LEU A 439 14.53 -21.94 4.13
C LEU A 439 15.27 -22.52 2.90
N THR A 440 16.39 -23.22 3.10
CA THR A 440 17.25 -23.71 2.01
C THR A 440 16.47 -24.50 0.95
N ASP A 441 15.68 -25.49 1.38
CA ASP A 441 14.92 -26.34 0.45
C ASP A 441 13.85 -25.55 -0.33
N ASP A 442 13.25 -24.52 0.27
CA ASP A 442 12.22 -23.71 -0.38
C ASP A 442 12.82 -22.75 -1.39
N VAL A 443 13.99 -22.17 -1.10
CA VAL A 443 14.76 -21.38 -2.07
C VAL A 443 15.20 -22.25 -3.25
N GLN A 444 15.61 -23.50 -3.00
CA GLN A 444 15.95 -24.45 -4.07
C GLN A 444 14.74 -24.87 -4.92
N ARG A 445 13.55 -24.96 -4.33
CA ARG A 445 12.30 -25.23 -5.07
C ARG A 445 11.72 -24.00 -5.79
N GLY A 446 12.08 -22.81 -5.34
CA GLY A 446 11.60 -21.52 -5.86
C GLY A 446 10.78 -20.78 -4.80
N ALA A 447 11.36 -19.72 -4.23
CA ALA A 447 10.74 -18.91 -3.19
C ALA A 447 9.46 -18.21 -3.68
N PHE A 448 9.51 -17.48 -4.80
CA PHE A 448 8.36 -16.81 -5.39
C PHE A 448 7.30 -17.81 -5.83
N SER A 449 7.72 -18.93 -6.43
CA SER A 449 6.80 -20.00 -6.83
C SER A 449 6.05 -20.61 -5.65
N THR A 450 6.69 -20.70 -4.49
CA THR A 450 6.10 -21.16 -3.23
C THR A 450 5.14 -20.14 -2.63
N VAL A 451 5.60 -18.90 -2.38
CA VAL A 451 4.80 -17.90 -1.65
C VAL A 451 3.58 -17.42 -2.42
N ARG A 452 3.61 -17.45 -3.75
CA ARG A 452 2.44 -17.26 -4.62
C ARG A 452 1.26 -18.18 -4.27
N GLN A 453 1.56 -19.42 -3.86
CA GLN A 453 0.54 -20.41 -3.56
C GLN A 453 -0.05 -20.23 -2.16
N TRP A 454 0.45 -19.24 -1.40
CA TRP A 454 -0.02 -18.91 -0.07
C TRP A 454 -1.43 -18.33 -0.12
N THR A 455 -2.38 -19.25 -0.08
CA THR A 455 -3.83 -18.99 -0.14
C THR A 455 -4.53 -19.41 1.15
N GLY A 456 -3.81 -20.04 2.07
CA GLY A 456 -4.36 -20.56 3.33
C GLY A 456 -4.85 -19.47 4.29
N ASP A 457 -5.86 -19.83 5.08
CA ASP A 457 -6.33 -19.02 6.20
C ASP A 457 -5.22 -18.79 7.22
N VAL A 458 -5.31 -17.68 7.95
CA VAL A 458 -4.35 -17.33 9.01
C VAL A 458 -4.34 -18.44 10.08
N GLY A 459 -3.15 -18.97 10.40
CA GLY A 459 -2.94 -19.90 11.51
C GLY A 459 -2.64 -21.35 11.12
N SER A 460 -2.30 -21.63 9.85
CA SER A 460 -1.78 -22.95 9.47
C SER A 460 -0.41 -23.21 10.13
N ASN A 461 -0.02 -24.48 10.31
CA ASN A 461 1.31 -24.80 10.87
C ASN A 461 2.47 -24.37 9.96
N GLU A 462 2.21 -24.10 8.67
CA GLU A 462 3.21 -23.64 7.72
C GLU A 462 3.36 -22.12 7.69
N ASP A 463 2.44 -21.38 8.33
CA ASP A 463 2.41 -19.91 8.30
C ASP A 463 3.77 -19.29 8.67
N PRO A 464 4.44 -19.64 9.79
CA PRO A 464 5.69 -18.98 10.18
C PRO A 464 6.78 -19.04 9.09
N LYS A 465 6.86 -20.16 8.37
CA LYS A 465 7.83 -20.37 7.30
C LYS A 465 7.48 -19.55 6.06
N LEU A 466 6.20 -19.49 5.70
CA LEU A 466 5.71 -18.69 4.57
C LEU A 466 5.90 -17.19 4.80
N TYR A 467 5.71 -16.70 6.05
CA TYR A 467 6.06 -15.33 6.43
C TYR A 467 7.54 -15.01 6.17
N GLN A 468 8.45 -15.88 6.62
CA GLN A 468 9.88 -15.71 6.42
C GLN A 468 10.27 -15.77 4.93
N LEU A 469 9.67 -16.69 4.17
CA LEU A 469 9.94 -16.82 2.74
C LEU A 469 9.41 -15.62 1.94
N ALA A 470 8.26 -15.07 2.34
CA ALA A 470 7.70 -13.86 1.75
C ALA A 470 8.56 -12.62 2.04
N HIS A 471 9.05 -12.49 3.27
CA HIS A 471 10.03 -11.47 3.65
C HIS A 471 11.30 -11.58 2.79
N LEU A 472 11.87 -12.78 2.67
CA LEU A 472 13.05 -13.03 1.84
C LEU A 472 12.82 -12.65 0.37
N ALA A 473 11.67 -13.02 -0.18
CA ALA A 473 11.31 -12.69 -1.56
C ALA A 473 11.23 -11.17 -1.80
N VAL A 474 10.59 -10.43 -0.89
CA VAL A 474 10.51 -8.96 -0.99
C VAL A 474 11.88 -8.30 -0.77
N ASP A 475 12.70 -8.81 0.14
CA ASP A 475 14.06 -8.32 0.33
C ASP A 475 14.90 -8.50 -0.94
N TYR A 476 14.79 -9.63 -1.64
CA TYR A 476 15.45 -9.80 -2.94
C TYR A 476 14.97 -8.76 -3.97
N LEU A 477 13.67 -8.46 -4.03
CA LEU A 477 13.16 -7.41 -4.92
C LEU A 477 13.71 -6.01 -4.59
N ARG A 478 14.05 -5.75 -3.32
CA ARG A 478 14.58 -4.46 -2.85
C ARG A 478 16.11 -4.36 -2.93
N TYR A 479 16.81 -5.45 -2.67
CA TYR A 479 18.25 -5.48 -2.43
C TYR A 479 19.02 -6.37 -3.40
N GLY A 480 18.35 -7.14 -4.25
CA GLY A 480 18.96 -8.06 -5.23
C GLY A 480 19.54 -7.40 -6.48
N GLY A 481 19.96 -6.13 -6.39
CA GLY A 481 20.65 -5.43 -7.49
C GLY A 481 19.76 -4.72 -8.52
N PHE A 482 18.45 -4.59 -8.26
CA PHE A 482 17.57 -3.84 -9.16
C PHE A 482 17.74 -2.32 -9.00
N SER A 483 17.81 -1.60 -10.12
CA SER A 483 17.75 -0.14 -10.13
C SER A 483 16.39 0.35 -9.63
N ASP A 484 16.36 1.47 -8.90
CA ASP A 484 15.11 2.10 -8.44
C ASP A 484 14.19 1.15 -7.67
N ALA A 485 14.77 0.28 -6.84
CA ALA A 485 14.07 -0.86 -6.23
C ALA A 485 12.80 -0.49 -5.46
N ASN A 486 12.78 0.63 -4.73
CA ASN A 486 11.58 1.08 -4.04
C ASN A 486 10.48 1.58 -4.99
N VAL A 487 10.85 2.22 -6.12
CA VAL A 487 9.89 2.62 -7.16
C VAL A 487 9.31 1.38 -7.81
N ARG A 488 10.15 0.37 -8.12
CA ARG A 488 9.69 -0.94 -8.62
C ARG A 488 8.73 -1.59 -7.65
N LEU A 489 9.07 -1.67 -6.37
CA LEU A 489 8.18 -2.25 -5.37
C LEU A 489 6.85 -1.48 -5.28
N SER A 490 6.87 -0.15 -5.30
CA SER A 490 5.64 0.66 -5.28
C SER A 490 4.76 0.45 -6.51
N MET A 491 5.37 0.32 -7.69
CA MET A 491 4.65 -0.01 -8.93
C MET A 491 4.10 -1.44 -8.88
N LEU A 492 4.89 -2.43 -8.42
CA LEU A 492 4.44 -3.80 -8.26
C LEU A 492 3.18 -3.88 -7.40
N LEU A 493 3.22 -3.22 -6.24
CA LEU A 493 2.12 -3.17 -5.29
C LEU A 493 0.85 -2.56 -5.93
N GLY A 494 0.98 -1.42 -6.63
CA GLY A 494 -0.14 -0.77 -7.30
C GLY A 494 -0.74 -1.59 -8.46
N ARG A 495 0.08 -2.32 -9.22
CA ARG A 495 -0.40 -3.22 -10.28
C ARG A 495 -1.20 -4.38 -9.70
N MET A 496 -0.66 -5.04 -8.67
CA MET A 496 -1.34 -6.15 -8.01
C MET A 496 -2.61 -5.70 -7.29
N SER A 497 -2.62 -4.48 -6.73
CA SER A 497 -3.81 -3.94 -6.04
C SER A 497 -5.00 -3.74 -6.98
N ARG A 498 -4.74 -3.58 -8.27
CA ARG A 498 -5.75 -3.47 -9.34
C ARG A 498 -6.06 -4.80 -10.02
N GLY A 499 -5.64 -5.92 -9.42
CA GLY A 499 -5.97 -7.26 -9.88
C GLY A 499 -5.15 -7.74 -11.09
N GLU A 500 -4.05 -7.08 -11.42
CA GLU A 500 -3.10 -7.65 -12.37
C GLU A 500 -2.49 -8.93 -11.78
N SER A 501 -2.36 -9.98 -12.60
CA SER A 501 -1.83 -11.25 -12.11
C SER A 501 -0.39 -11.09 -11.64
N GLU A 502 -0.02 -11.79 -10.57
CA GLU A 502 1.31 -11.68 -9.96
C GLU A 502 2.44 -11.88 -10.96
N ALA A 503 2.31 -12.88 -11.85
CA ALA A 503 3.30 -13.17 -12.87
C ALA A 503 3.44 -12.04 -13.90
N THR A 504 2.31 -11.45 -14.33
CA THR A 504 2.32 -10.34 -15.28
C THR A 504 2.91 -9.08 -14.63
N ALA A 505 2.49 -8.77 -13.40
CA ALA A 505 2.97 -7.59 -12.68
C ALA A 505 4.48 -7.69 -12.39
N LEU A 506 4.97 -8.84 -11.90
CA LEU A 506 6.40 -9.08 -11.67
C LEU A 506 7.21 -8.95 -12.97
N GLN A 507 6.81 -9.63 -14.04
CA GLN A 507 7.51 -9.54 -15.33
C GLN A 507 7.51 -8.12 -15.89
N ALA A 508 6.40 -7.41 -15.74
CA ALA A 508 6.28 -6.07 -16.29
C ALA A 508 7.00 -5.01 -15.45
N VAL A 509 7.33 -5.25 -14.18
CA VAL A 509 8.08 -4.32 -13.33
C VAL A 509 9.57 -4.66 -13.28
N TYR A 510 9.92 -5.94 -13.24
CA TYR A 510 11.31 -6.42 -13.08
C TYR A 510 11.93 -6.97 -14.36
N GLY A 511 11.15 -7.14 -15.43
CA GLY A 511 11.64 -7.70 -16.69
C GLY A 511 11.91 -9.20 -16.65
N LEU A 512 11.71 -9.85 -15.50
CA LEU A 512 12.02 -11.25 -15.24
C LEU A 512 10.75 -12.09 -15.08
N SER A 513 10.76 -13.29 -15.64
CA SER A 513 9.76 -14.30 -15.34
C SER A 513 9.88 -14.80 -13.90
N MET A 514 8.83 -15.45 -13.38
CA MET A 514 8.83 -16.05 -12.04
C MET A 514 10.02 -17.01 -11.84
N ARG A 515 10.37 -17.79 -12.86
CA ARG A 515 11.48 -18.74 -12.81
C ARG A 515 12.84 -18.04 -12.72
N GLU A 516 12.99 -16.92 -13.44
CA GLU A 516 14.21 -16.12 -13.40
C GLU A 516 14.34 -15.40 -12.05
N LEU A 517 13.24 -14.93 -11.46
CA LEU A 517 13.23 -14.39 -10.09
C LEU A 517 13.63 -15.44 -9.05
N ASP A 518 13.09 -16.67 -9.14
CA ASP A 518 13.48 -17.78 -8.27
C ASP A 518 14.97 -18.16 -8.41
N ALA A 519 15.49 -18.14 -9.64
CA ALA A 519 16.90 -18.42 -9.91
C ALA A 519 17.81 -17.31 -9.38
N GLY A 520 17.47 -16.04 -9.64
CA GLY A 520 18.26 -14.91 -9.16
C GLY A 520 18.24 -14.76 -7.64
N LEU A 521 17.11 -15.03 -6.98
CA LEU A 521 17.06 -15.05 -5.51
C LEU A 521 17.99 -16.12 -4.93
N ARG A 522 18.03 -17.31 -5.54
CA ARG A 522 18.92 -18.39 -5.12
C ARG A 522 20.39 -18.00 -5.27
N GLU A 523 20.74 -17.37 -6.38
CA GLU A 523 22.09 -16.86 -6.61
C GLU A 523 22.45 -15.79 -5.57
N TRP A 524 21.56 -14.82 -5.35
CA TRP A 524 21.75 -13.71 -4.41
C TRP A 524 22.01 -14.18 -2.98
N VAL A 525 21.21 -15.12 -2.45
CA VAL A 525 21.45 -15.63 -1.08
C VAL A 525 22.67 -16.55 -0.98
N SER A 526 23.24 -16.97 -2.13
CA SER A 526 24.45 -17.80 -2.17
C SER A 526 25.73 -16.97 -2.37
N SER A 527 25.61 -15.71 -2.81
CA SER A 527 26.74 -14.79 -3.04
C SER A 527 27.14 -13.99 -1.80
N ASP A 528 26.26 -13.90 -0.81
CA ASP A 528 26.48 -13.24 0.49
C ASP A 528 26.90 -14.24 1.58
#